data_AF-A0A7Y2CKR0-F1
#
_entry.id   AF-A0A7Y2CKR0-F1
#
_cell.length_a   1.000
_cell.length_b   1.000
_cell.length_c   1.000
_cell.angle_alpha   90.00
_cell.angle_beta   90.00
_cell.angle_gamma   90.00
#
_symmetry.space_group_name_H-M   'P 1'
#
loop_
_entity.id
_entity.type
_entity.pdbx_description
1 polymer ?
#
loop_
_entity_poly.entity_id
_entity_poly.type
_entity_poly.pdbx_seq_one_letter_code
_entity_poly.pdbx_strand_id
1 'polypeptide(L)'
;MRRHLGILGAYFAQFIKTRLAYRADFLIDSAGVVTALAVQLTFLAVLYSKIQSLAGWTFDQLVFIHGFSLIPLGLFNLISPNLWAFSEKYLVEGRFDRVLLRPVNPLFQ
;
A
#
# COMPACT_ATOMS: atom_id res chain seq x y z
N MET A 1 25.40 6.15 9.56
CA MET A 1 24.08 6.62 9.04
C MET A 1 24.07 6.84 7.52
N ARG A 2 24.96 7.65 6.92
CA ARG A 2 25.02 7.88 5.46
C ARG A 2 25.07 6.61 4.61
N ARG A 3 25.83 5.58 5.03
CA ARG A 3 25.94 4.31 4.31
C ARG A 3 24.62 3.50 4.30
N HIS A 4 23.90 3.50 5.43
CA HIS A 4 22.61 2.78 5.54
C HIS A 4 21.49 3.45 4.74
N LEU A 5 21.47 4.79 4.71
CA LEU A 5 20.54 5.55 3.86
C LEU A 5 20.79 5.31 2.37
N GLY A 6 22.05 5.22 1.95
CA GLY A 6 22.41 4.87 0.56
C GLY A 6 21.96 3.47 0.16
N ILE A 7 22.08 2.50 1.08
CA ILE A 7 21.63 1.12 0.87
C ILE A 7 20.10 1.05 0.76
N LEU A 8 19.36 1.73 1.65
CA LEU A 8 17.90 1.86 1.57
C LEU A 8 17.45 2.47 0.23
N GLY A 9 18.09 3.55 -0.21
CA GLY A 9 17.80 4.17 -1.49
C GLY A 9 18.05 3.24 -2.69
N ALA A 10 19.14 2.46 -2.65
CA ALA A 10 19.45 1.48 -3.70
C ALA A 10 18.43 0.33 -3.75
N TYR A 11 18.00 -0.19 -2.60
CA TYR A 11 16.93 -1.20 -2.53
C TYR A 11 15.59 -0.65 -3.00
N PHE A 12 15.24 0.57 -2.62
CA PHE A 12 14.03 1.22 -3.10
C PHE A 12 14.04 1.42 -4.62
N ALA A 13 15.17 1.84 -5.20
CA ALA A 13 15.34 1.93 -6.64
C ALA A 13 15.20 0.56 -7.33
N GLN A 14 15.75 -0.50 -6.75
CA GLN A 14 15.63 -1.86 -7.27
C GLN A 14 14.20 -2.39 -7.18
N PHE A 15 13.49 -2.07 -6.11
CA PHE A 15 12.07 -2.37 -5.96
C PHE A 15 11.24 -1.72 -7.07
N ILE A 16 11.44 -0.42 -7.31
CA ILE A 16 10.77 0.31 -8.41
C ILE A 16 11.06 -0.33 -9.77
N LYS A 17 12.32 -0.67 -10.05
CA LYS A 17 12.70 -1.35 -11.31
C LYS A 17 11.99 -2.69 -11.48
N THR A 18 11.83 -3.46 -10.41
CA THR A 18 11.20 -4.79 -10.45
C THR A 18 9.70 -4.68 -10.68
N ARG A 19 9.02 -3.71 -10.05
CA ARG A 19 7.60 -3.41 -10.31
C ARG A 19 7.35 -2.90 -11.72
N LEU A 20 8.24 -2.05 -12.25
CA LEU A 20 8.14 -1.52 -13.62
C LEU A 20 8.53 -2.52 -14.72
N ALA A 21 9.23 -3.60 -14.38
CA ALA A 21 9.56 -4.66 -15.33
C ALA A 21 8.28 -5.35 -15.84
N TYR A 22 7.31 -5.56 -14.95
CA TYR A 22 6.00 -6.13 -15.28
C TYR A 22 4.95 -5.04 -15.48
N ARG A 23 5.07 -4.31 -16.59
CA ARG A 23 4.18 -3.18 -16.92
C ARG A 23 2.70 -3.54 -16.93
N ALA A 24 2.36 -4.74 -17.40
CA ALA A 24 0.98 -5.23 -17.42
C ALA A 24 0.43 -5.44 -16.00
N ASP A 25 1.21 -6.09 -15.12
CA ASP A 25 0.85 -6.29 -13.71
C ASP A 25 0.62 -4.94 -13.00
N PHE A 26 1.53 -3.98 -13.20
CA PHE A 26 1.40 -2.63 -12.67
C PHE A 26 0.13 -1.91 -13.14
N LEU A 27 -0.20 -2.01 -14.43
CA LEU A 27 -1.41 -1.38 -14.99
C LEU A 27 -2.68 -2.02 -14.46
N ILE A 28 -2.71 -3.36 -14.36
CA ILE A 28 -3.86 -4.10 -13.85
C ILE A 28 -4.09 -3.77 -12.37
N ASP A 29 -3.02 -3.79 -11.55
CA ASP A 29 -3.06 -3.44 -10.13
C ASP A 29 -3.55 -2.00 -9.92
N SER A 30 -2.98 -1.05 -10.67
CA SER A 30 -3.38 0.36 -10.62
C SER A 30 -4.84 0.57 -11.04
N ALA A 31 -5.27 -0.09 -12.12
CA ALA A 31 -6.66 -0.03 -12.57
C ALA A 31 -7.62 -0.64 -11.55
N GLY A 32 -7.21 -1.73 -10.89
CA GLY A 32 -7.96 -2.35 -9.80
C GLY A 32 -8.17 -1.40 -8.63
N VAL A 33 -7.12 -0.71 -8.18
CA VAL A 33 -7.20 0.29 -7.11
C VAL A 33 -8.12 1.45 -7.49
N VAL A 34 -7.99 2.00 -8.70
CA VAL A 34 -8.86 3.10 -9.18
C VAL A 34 -10.31 2.65 -9.25
N THR A 35 -10.57 1.44 -9.76
CA THR A 35 -11.92 0.88 -9.84
C THR A 35 -12.51 0.68 -8.44
N ALA A 36 -11.74 0.16 -7.48
CA ALA A 36 -12.20 0.00 -6.10
C ALA A 36 -12.55 1.35 -5.46
N LEU A 37 -11.74 2.40 -5.68
CA LEU A 37 -12.02 3.76 -5.22
C LEU A 37 -13.31 4.32 -5.86
N ALA A 38 -13.48 4.12 -7.18
CA ALA A 38 -14.67 4.55 -7.89
C ALA A 38 -15.94 3.86 -7.36
N VAL A 39 -15.87 2.55 -7.08
CA VAL A 39 -16.97 1.77 -6.50
C VAL A 39 -17.31 2.29 -5.10
N GLN A 40 -16.31 2.56 -4.26
CA GLN A 40 -16.54 3.11 -2.91
C GLN A 40 -17.20 4.50 -2.94
N LEU A 41 -16.77 5.38 -3.85
CA LEU A 41 -17.39 6.70 -4.01
C LEU A 41 -18.81 6.60 -4.57
N THR A 42 -19.02 5.72 -5.55
CA THR A 42 -20.36 5.46 -6.13
C THR A 42 -21.31 4.92 -5.07
N PHE A 43 -20.84 4.01 -4.21
CA PHE A 43 -21.61 3.51 -3.07
C PHE A 43 -22.06 4.64 -2.14
N LEU A 44 -21.15 5.56 -1.80
CA LEU A 44 -21.48 6.73 -0.97
C LEU A 44 -22.52 7.64 -1.64
N ALA A 45 -22.39 7.87 -2.95
CA ALA A 45 -23.34 8.68 -3.72
C ALA A 45 -24.74 8.05 -3.77
N VAL A 46 -24.82 6.74 -4.01
CA VAL A 46 -26.09 5.99 -4.02
C VAL A 46 -26.74 5.99 -2.64
N LEU A 47 -25.95 5.89 -1.57
CA LEU A 47 -26.44 5.96 -0.19
C LEU A 47 -27.11 7.31 0.10
N TYR A 48 -26.44 8.42 -0.26
CA TYR A 48 -26.98 9.77 -0.08
C TYR A 48 -28.14 10.11 -1.03
N SER A 49 -28.30 9.38 -2.14
CA SER A 49 -29.51 9.48 -2.96
C SER A 49 -30.78 9.02 -2.22
N LYS A 50 -30.65 8.19 -1.18
CA LYS A 50 -31.78 7.68 -0.40
C LYS A 50 -31.93 8.34 0.97
N ILE A 51 -30.88 8.98 1.48
CA ILE A 51 -30.83 9.55 2.83
C ILE A 51 -30.30 10.98 2.75
N GLN A 52 -31.06 11.93 3.30
CA GLN A 52 -30.75 13.36 3.22
C GLN A 52 -29.53 13.76 4.09
N SER A 53 -29.31 13.05 5.19
CA SER A 53 -28.11 13.20 6.03
C SER A 53 -27.85 11.93 6.83
N LEU A 54 -26.60 11.50 6.90
CA LEU A 54 -26.18 10.44 7.80
C LEU A 54 -25.72 11.07 9.11
N ALA A 55 -26.53 10.97 10.18
CA ALA A 55 -26.21 11.57 11.49
C ALA A 55 -25.83 13.07 11.45
N GLY A 56 -26.45 13.84 10.54
CA GLY A 56 -26.18 15.28 10.37
C GLY A 56 -24.99 15.63 9.45
N TRP A 57 -24.26 14.63 8.95
CA TRP A 57 -23.15 14.84 8.01
C TRP A 57 -23.64 14.97 6.57
N THR A 58 -23.11 15.96 5.85
CA THR A 58 -23.37 16.15 4.41
C THR A 58 -22.50 15.22 3.57
N PHE A 59 -22.88 15.01 2.31
CA PHE A 59 -22.14 14.16 1.36
C PHE A 59 -20.66 14.55 1.26
N ASP A 60 -20.36 15.84 1.09
CA ASP A 60 -18.99 16.34 0.93
C ASP A 60 -18.10 16.05 2.14
N GLN A 61 -18.67 16.16 3.35
CA GLN A 61 -17.93 15.88 4.58
C GLN A 61 -17.60 14.39 4.69
N LEU A 62 -18.53 13.51 4.30
CA LEU A 62 -18.30 12.08 4.36
C LEU A 62 -17.30 11.61 3.30
N VAL A 63 -17.35 12.18 2.08
CA VAL A 63 -16.34 11.96 1.04
C VAL A 63 -14.96 12.42 1.51
N PHE A 64 -14.89 13.58 2.17
CA PHE A 64 -13.63 14.10 2.71
C PHE A 64 -13.03 13.17 3.76
N ILE A 65 -13.83 12.73 4.75
CA ILE A 65 -13.37 11.80 5.79
C ILE A 65 -12.91 10.48 5.16
N HIS A 66 -13.69 9.96 4.21
CA HIS A 66 -13.36 8.71 3.53
C HIS A 66 -12.03 8.83 2.77
N GLY A 67 -11.88 9.87 1.95
CA GLY A 67 -10.64 10.15 1.23
C GLY A 67 -9.45 10.36 2.17
N PHE A 68 -9.63 11.11 3.26
CA PHE A 68 -8.59 11.37 4.25
C PHE A 68 -8.14 10.08 4.95
N SER A 69 -9.07 9.17 5.28
CA SER A 69 -8.74 7.87 5.87
C SER A 69 -7.95 6.95 4.94
N LEU A 70 -8.14 7.08 3.62
CA LEU A 70 -7.47 6.27 2.61
C LEU A 70 -6.03 6.71 2.34
N ILE A 71 -5.67 7.97 2.60
CA ILE A 71 -4.30 8.48 2.39
C ILE A 71 -3.25 7.69 3.20
N PRO A 72 -3.34 7.56 4.54
CA PRO A 72 -2.34 6.82 5.31
C PRO A 72 -2.33 5.33 4.95
N LEU A 73 -3.51 4.76 4.65
CA LEU A 73 -3.62 3.36 4.23
C LEU A 73 -2.93 3.12 2.88
N GLY A 74 -3.15 3.99 1.90
CA GLY A 74 -2.52 3.92 0.58
C GLY A 74 -1.00 4.12 0.67
N LEU A 75 -0.56 5.07 1.50
CA LEU A 75 0.87 5.30 1.75
C LEU A 75 1.53 4.08 2.38
N PHE A 76 0.87 3.45 3.37
CA PHE A 76 1.37 2.22 3.98
C PHE A 76 1.46 1.09 2.96
N ASN A 77 0.43 0.88 2.12
CA ASN A 77 0.46 -0.17 1.10
C ASN A 77 1.55 0.05 0.04
N LEU A 78 1.90 1.30 -0.27
CA LEU A 78 2.96 1.62 -1.22
C LEU A 78 4.37 1.32 -0.67
N ILE A 79 4.60 1.61 0.61
CA ILE A 79 5.92 1.49 1.26
C ILE A 79 6.15 0.08 1.83
N SER A 80 5.09 -0.57 2.31
CA SER A 80 5.15 -1.81 3.08
C SER A 80 4.70 -3.09 2.35
N PRO A 81 4.71 -3.23 1.01
CA PRO A 81 4.23 -4.47 0.39
C PRO A 81 5.12 -5.67 0.72
N ASN A 82 6.43 -5.45 0.94
CA ASN A 82 7.34 -6.51 1.37
C ASN A 82 7.07 -7.00 2.81
N LEU A 83 6.44 -6.18 3.66
CA LEU A 83 6.06 -6.60 5.02
C LEU A 83 4.89 -7.59 5.00
N TRP A 84 3.96 -7.46 4.05
CA TRP A 84 2.90 -8.45 3.85
C TRP A 84 3.45 -9.81 3.43
N ALA A 85 4.39 -9.81 2.49
CA ALA A 85 5.06 -11.03 2.03
C ALA A 85 6.04 -11.61 3.06
N PHE A 86 6.34 -10.89 4.15
CA PHE A 86 7.34 -11.33 5.12
C PHE A 86 6.91 -12.61 5.84
N SER A 87 5.65 -12.65 6.28
CA SER A 87 5.11 -13.78 7.03
C SER A 87 5.17 -15.07 6.21
N GLU A 88 4.65 -15.04 4.99
CA GLU A 88 4.64 -16.21 4.12
C GLU A 88 6.07 -16.62 3.71
N LYS A 89 6.87 -15.67 3.21
CA LYS A 89 8.15 -15.98 2.57
C LYS A 89 9.29 -16.31 3.52
N TYR A 90 9.25 -15.79 4.75
CA TYR A 90 10.33 -16.00 5.72
C TYR A 90 9.94 -16.88 6.89
N LEU A 91 8.70 -16.79 7.40
CA LEU A 91 8.25 -17.65 8.50
C LEU A 91 7.75 -19.01 7.99
N VAL A 92 6.83 -19.04 7.02
CA VAL A 92 6.23 -20.30 6.56
C VAL A 92 7.24 -21.15 5.77
N GLU A 93 8.01 -20.52 4.89
CA GLU A 93 9.02 -21.23 4.09
C GLU A 93 10.35 -21.46 4.83
N GLY A 94 10.46 -21.05 6.10
CA GLY A 94 11.63 -21.29 6.95
C GLY A 94 12.91 -20.53 6.56
N ARG A 95 12.81 -19.51 5.69
CA ARG A 95 13.97 -18.75 5.18
C ARG A 95 14.43 -17.61 6.10
N PHE A 96 13.87 -17.51 7.30
CA PHE A 96 14.18 -16.44 8.25
C PHE A 96 15.63 -16.50 8.75
N ASP A 97 16.20 -17.71 8.83
CA ASP A 97 17.61 -17.95 9.12
C ASP A 97 18.55 -17.14 8.20
N ARG A 98 18.24 -17.07 6.90
CA ARG A 98 19.00 -16.32 5.91
C ARG A 98 19.02 -14.81 6.18
N VAL A 99 17.96 -14.28 6.80
CA VAL A 99 17.89 -12.86 7.18
C VAL A 99 18.79 -12.61 8.38
N LEU A 100 18.82 -13.52 9.35
CA LEU A 100 19.61 -13.38 10.58
C LEU A 100 21.10 -13.62 10.38
N LEU A 101 21.49 -14.49 9.44
CA LEU A 101 22.89 -14.87 9.19
C LEU A 101 23.65 -13.86 8.32
N ARG A 102 22.98 -12.86 7.73
CA ARG A 102 23.64 -11.84 6.92
C ARG A 102 24.31 -10.78 7.80
N PRO A 103 25.49 -10.28 7.42
CA PRO A 103 26.27 -9.34 8.24
C PRO A 103 25.67 -7.92 8.31
N VAL A 104 24.55 -7.68 7.64
CA VAL A 104 23.85 -6.38 7.64
C VAL A 104 22.69 -6.49 8.62
N ASN A 105 22.51 -5.46 9.44
CA ASN A 105 21.39 -5.41 10.40
C ASN A 105 20.05 -5.62 9.65
N PRO A 106 19.19 -6.56 10.11
CA PRO A 106 17.93 -6.91 9.44
C PRO A 106 17.00 -5.75 9.13
N LEU A 107 17.06 -4.65 9.89
CA LEU A 107 16.25 -3.45 9.67
C LEU A 107 16.65 -2.67 8.41
N PHE A 108 17.86 -2.89 7.90
CA PHE A 108 18.41 -2.20 6.73
C PHE A 108 18.63 -3.15 5.54
N GLN A 109 17.99 -4.33 5.57
CA GLN A 109 18.10 -5.37 4.55
C GLN A 109 16.86 -5.45 3.66
#